data_AF-A0A3F2TZT6-F1
#
_entry.id   AF-A0A3F2TZT6-F1
#
_cell.length_a   1.000
_cell.length_b   1.000
_cell.length_c   1.000
_cell.angle_alpha   90.00
_cell.angle_beta   90.00
_cell.angle_gamma   90.00
#
_symmetry.space_group_name_H-M   'P 1'
#
loop_
_entity.id
_entity.type
_entity.pdbx_description
1 polymer ?
#
loop_
_entity_poly.entity_id
_entity_poly.type
_entity_poly.pdbx_seq_one_letter_code
_entity_poly.pdbx_strand_id
1 'polypeptide(L)'
;MLAQPFLKPVVVWVGLGFPRQLNTVADAYQFASEWGGNSPEQRAAVRACKAALAGDIDTETARGVFMAFARKKDILVEDTAIPPAARNRRSSHV
;
A
#
# COMPACT_ATOMS: atom_id res chain seq x y z
N MET A 1 -10.14 -3.85 -15.89
CA MET A 1 -9.02 -3.21 -15.14
C MET A 1 -8.44 -4.28 -14.24
N LEU A 2 -7.25 -4.80 -14.57
CA LEU A 2 -6.62 -5.87 -13.80
C LEU A 2 -6.20 -5.29 -12.45
N ALA A 3 -6.94 -5.63 -11.39
CA ALA A 3 -6.53 -5.35 -10.03
C ALA A 3 -5.30 -6.22 -9.75
N GLN A 4 -4.12 -5.68 -10.02
CA GLN A 4 -2.82 -6.32 -9.79
C GLN A 4 -2.62 -6.49 -8.27
N PRO A 5 -2.81 -7.70 -7.71
CA PRO A 5 -2.78 -7.90 -6.27
C PRO A 5 -1.34 -8.00 -5.79
N PHE A 6 -1.11 -7.59 -4.54
CA PHE A 6 0.14 -7.85 -3.85
C PHE A 6 0.17 -9.28 -3.32
N LEU A 7 1.37 -9.88 -3.25
CA LEU A 7 1.55 -11.19 -2.63
C LEU A 7 1.27 -11.15 -1.12
N LYS A 8 1.60 -10.01 -0.50
CA LYS A 8 1.28 -9.68 0.89
C LYS A 8 0.67 -8.28 0.97
N PRO A 9 -0.48 -8.10 1.63
CA PRO A 9 -1.09 -6.79 1.78
C PRO A 9 -0.14 -5.85 2.52
N VAL A 10 -0.14 -4.58 2.11
CA VAL A 10 0.57 -3.52 2.85
C VAL A 10 -0.42 -2.87 3.80
N VAL A 11 -0.10 -2.87 5.09
CA VAL A 11 -0.95 -2.25 6.10
C VAL A 11 -0.37 -0.90 6.45
N VAL A 12 -1.17 0.15 6.34
CA VAL A 12 -0.77 1.52 6.67
C VAL A 12 -1.70 2.14 7.70
N TRP A 13 -1.15 2.95 8.60
CA TRP A 13 -1.93 3.82 9.45
C TRP A 13 -2.52 4.95 8.61
N VAL A 14 -3.84 5.11 8.69
CA VAL A 14 -4.53 6.25 8.07
C VAL A 14 -5.05 7.20 9.15
N GLY A 15 -5.42 8.42 8.75
CA GLY A 15 -5.93 9.45 9.67
C GLY A 15 -6.97 8.89 10.65
N LEU A 16 -6.87 9.30 11.91
CA LEU A 16 -7.60 8.77 13.08
C LEU A 16 -7.04 7.45 13.67
N GLY A 17 -5.89 6.97 13.22
CA GLY A 17 -5.20 5.83 13.86
C GLY A 17 -5.85 4.48 13.55
N PHE A 18 -6.50 4.34 12.40
CA PHE A 18 -7.04 3.06 11.94
C PHE A 18 -6.08 2.42 10.93
N PRO A 19 -5.84 1.11 11.01
CA PRO A 19 -5.04 0.41 10.01
C PRO A 19 -5.90 0.17 8.76
N ARG A 20 -5.37 0.56 7.59
CA ARG A 20 -5.94 0.24 6.27
C ARG A 20 -5.07 -0.79 5.59
N GLN A 21 -5.67 -1.86 5.10
CA GLN A 21 -5.00 -2.86 4.28
C GLN A 21 -5.10 -2.48 2.81
N LEU A 22 -3.96 -2.46 2.12
CA LEU A 22 -3.84 -2.23 0.69
C LEU A 22 -3.50 -3.57 0.05
N ASN A 23 -4.46 -4.16 -0.65
CA ASN A 23 -4.32 -5.50 -1.23
C ASN A 23 -3.83 -5.45 -2.67
N THR A 24 -3.98 -4.30 -3.34
CA THR A 24 -3.69 -4.14 -4.76
C THR A 24 -2.83 -2.91 -5.02
N VAL A 25 -2.16 -2.89 -6.17
CA VAL A 25 -1.41 -1.72 -6.66
C VAL A 25 -2.34 -0.51 -6.83
N ALA A 26 -3.60 -0.74 -7.21
CA ALA A 26 -4.59 0.34 -7.34
C ALA A 26 -4.91 1.00 -5.99
N ASP A 27 -5.07 0.20 -4.92
CA ASP A 27 -5.29 0.72 -3.57
C ASP A 27 -4.09 1.57 -3.11
N ALA A 28 -2.87 1.07 -3.34
CA ALA A 28 -1.64 1.78 -3.01
C ALA A 28 -1.47 3.06 -3.82
N TYR A 29 -1.80 3.03 -5.11
CA TYR A 29 -1.77 4.20 -5.99
C TYR A 29 -2.71 5.29 -5.49
N GLN A 30 -3.97 4.93 -5.18
CA GLN A 30 -4.96 5.87 -4.70
C GLN A 30 -4.52 6.45 -3.35
N PHE A 31 -4.05 5.61 -2.42
CA PHE A 31 -3.55 6.07 -1.13
C PHE A 31 -2.39 7.07 -1.28
N ALA A 32 -1.39 6.76 -2.11
CA ALA A 32 -0.24 7.64 -2.31
C ALA A 32 -0.61 8.93 -3.07
N SER A 33 -1.66 8.91 -3.90
CA SER A 33 -2.14 10.10 -4.62
C SER A 33 -2.93 11.04 -3.72
N GLU A 34 -3.75 10.49 -2.83
CA GLU A 34 -4.53 11.25 -1.83
C GLU A 34 -3.68 11.74 -0.65
N TRP A 35 -2.46 11.21 -0.49
CA TRP A 35 -1.55 11.65 0.54
C TRP A 35 -1.19 13.13 0.30
N GLY A 36 -1.65 14.04 1.17
CA GLY A 36 -1.51 15.49 1.02
C GLY A 36 -0.08 16.05 1.15
N GLY A 37 0.94 15.24 0.90
CA GLY A 37 2.35 15.65 0.86
C GLY A 37 2.87 15.90 -0.55
N ASN A 38 4.07 16.47 -0.65
CA ASN A 38 4.85 16.54 -1.91
C ASN A 38 6.26 16.00 -1.68
N SER A 39 6.35 14.82 -1.05
CA SER A 39 7.64 14.22 -0.75
C SER A 39 8.16 13.42 -1.96
N PRO A 40 9.47 13.42 -2.21
CA PRO A 40 10.05 12.68 -3.34
C PRO A 40 9.70 11.19 -3.28
N GLU A 41 9.60 10.62 -2.07
CA GLU A 41 9.23 9.22 -1.84
C GLU A 41 7.78 8.94 -2.25
N GLN A 42 6.86 9.89 -2.01
CA GLN A 42 5.47 9.76 -2.45
C GLN A 42 5.38 9.77 -3.97
N ARG A 43 6.07 10.71 -4.64
CA ARG A 43 6.09 10.77 -6.10
C ARG A 43 6.70 9.50 -6.70
N ALA A 44 7.73 8.94 -6.06
CA ALA A 44 8.32 7.67 -6.46
C ALA A 44 7.31 6.52 -6.31
N ALA A 45 6.59 6.44 -5.19
CA ALA A 45 5.55 5.44 -4.97
C ALA A 45 4.40 5.55 -6.00
N VAL A 46 3.90 6.76 -6.27
CA VAL A 46 2.87 7.02 -7.29
C VAL A 46 3.35 6.58 -8.69
N ARG A 47 4.59 6.90 -9.06
CA ARG A 47 5.18 6.49 -10.35
C ARG A 47 5.35 4.99 -10.45
N ALA A 48 5.85 4.34 -9.41
CA ALA A 48 6.01 2.89 -9.37
C ALA A 48 4.65 2.17 -9.48
N CYS A 49 3.63 2.65 -8.76
CA CYS A 49 2.29 2.08 -8.86
C CYS A 49 1.69 2.27 -10.27
N LYS A 50 1.90 3.43 -10.91
CA LYS A 50 1.49 3.65 -12.31
C LYS A 50 2.19 2.69 -13.27
N ALA A 51 3.51 2.50 -13.14
CA ALA A 51 4.27 1.58 -13.96
C ALA A 51 3.80 0.12 -13.77
N ALA A 52 3.49 -0.29 -12.54
CA ALA A 52 2.94 -1.63 -12.28
C ALA A 52 1.52 -1.81 -12.83
N LEU A 53 0.68 -0.77 -12.81
CA LEU A 53 -0.64 -0.80 -13.45
C LEU A 53 -0.56 -0.87 -14.98
N ALA A 54 0.49 -0.28 -15.57
CA ALA A 54 0.78 -0.38 -17.00
C ALA A 54 1.43 -1.72 -17.39
N GLY A 55 1.92 -2.51 -16.42
CA GLY A 55 2.63 -3.76 -16.65
C GLY A 55 4.12 -3.59 -16.97
N ASP A 56 4.68 -2.38 -16.79
CA ASP A 56 6.10 -2.09 -17.03
C ASP A 56 7.01 -2.67 -15.94
N ILE A 57 6.50 -2.81 -14.71
CA ILE A 57 7.22 -3.38 -13.58
C ILE A 57 6.34 -4.37 -12.80
N ASP A 58 7.00 -5.25 -12.06
CA ASP A 58 6.31 -6.22 -11.21
C ASP A 58 5.60 -5.58 -10.01
N THR A 59 4.51 -6.19 -9.57
CA THR A 59 3.72 -5.73 -8.41
C THR A 59 4.53 -5.67 -7.13
N GLU A 60 5.43 -6.63 -6.89
CA GLU A 60 6.26 -6.65 -5.69
C GLU A 60 7.34 -5.56 -5.73
N THR A 61 7.77 -5.16 -6.92
CA THR A 61 8.66 -3.99 -7.08
C THR A 61 7.94 -2.71 -6.67
N ALA A 62 6.71 -2.50 -7.16
CA ALA A 62 5.89 -1.35 -6.74
C ALA A 62 5.59 -1.37 -5.25
N ARG A 63 5.33 -2.56 -4.69
CA ARG A 63 5.14 -2.77 -3.25
C ARG A 63 6.35 -2.32 -2.44
N GLY A 64 7.55 -2.70 -2.85
CA GLY A 64 8.79 -2.30 -2.17
C GLY A 64 8.98 -0.78 -2.12
N VAL A 65 8.74 -0.09 -3.24
CA VAL A 65 8.82 1.37 -3.31
C VAL A 65 7.76 2.02 -2.41
N PHE A 66 6.53 1.50 -2.42
CA PHE A 66 5.46 1.99 -1.56
C PHE A 66 5.77 1.78 -0.07
N MET A 67 6.32 0.63 0.31
CA MET A 67 6.75 0.36 1.69
C MET A 67 7.86 1.32 2.14
N ALA A 68 8.80 1.68 1.26
CA ALA A 68 9.83 2.67 1.58
C ALA A 68 9.23 4.05 1.86
N PHE A 69 8.23 4.48 1.06
CA PHE A 69 7.44 5.67 1.33
C PHE A 69 6.71 5.59 2.68
N ALA A 70 6.01 4.49 2.94
CA ALA A 70 5.26 4.30 4.18
C ALA A 70 6.18 4.28 5.43
N ARG A 71 7.36 3.66 5.33
CA ARG A 71 8.40 3.71 6.38
C ARG A 71 8.90 5.13 6.61
N LYS A 72 9.17 5.89 5.54
CA LYS A 72 9.66 7.26 5.64
C LYS A 72 8.64 8.21 6.30
N LYS A 73 7.35 7.89 6.15
CA LYS A 73 6.24 8.63 6.76
C LYS A 73 5.80 8.08 8.12
N ASP A 74 6.48 7.05 8.63
CA ASP A 74 6.13 6.37 9.89
C ASP A 74 4.68 5.87 9.94
N ILE A 75 4.12 5.55 8.77
CA ILE A 75 2.75 5.05 8.63
C ILE A 75 2.69 3.57 8.28
N LEU A 76 3.83 2.93 8.03
CA LEU A 76 3.84 1.50 7.75
C LEU A 76 3.55 0.72 9.04
N VAL A 77 2.53 -0.15 9.01
CA VAL A 77 2.33 -1.13 10.07
C VAL A 77 3.18 -2.35 9.73
N GLU A 78 4.26 -2.54 10.47
CA GLU A 78 5.08 -3.75 10.33
C GLU A 78 4.30 -4.97 10.86
N ASP A 79 4.48 -6.14 10.23
CA ASP A 79 3.76 -7.40 10.54
C ASP A 79 3.91 -7.85 12.00
N THR A 80 4.89 -7.30 12.72
CA THR A 80 5.15 -7.45 14.16
C THR A 80 4.21 -6.64 15.06
N ALA A 81 3.59 -5.57 14.54
CA ALA A 81 2.72 -4.66 15.29
C ALA A 81 1.22 -5.00 15.18
N ILE A 82 0.84 -6.02 14.41
CA ILE A 82 -0.56 -6.39 14.16
C ILE A 82 -0.95 -7.56 15.07
N PRO A 83 -1.88 -7.36 16.05
CA PRO A 83 -2.42 -8.46 16.83
C PRO A 83 -3.02 -9.52 15.89
N PRO A 84 -2.85 -10.83 16.15
CA PRO A 84 -3.30 -11.90 15.27
C PRO A 84 -4.80 -11.82 14.90
N ALA A 85 -5.62 -11.17 15.73
CA ALA A 85 -7.04 -10.91 15.47
C ALA A 85 -7.33 -10.01 14.24
N ALA A 86 -6.45 -9.08 13.89
CA ALA A 86 -6.63 -8.18 12.73
C ALA A 86 -6.13 -8.80 11.41
N ARG A 87 -5.39 -9.91 11.48
CA ARG A 87 -4.86 -10.63 10.31
C ARG A 87 -5.94 -11.39 9.52
N ASN A 88 -7.11 -11.62 10.13
CA ASN A 88 -8.14 -12.52 9.58
C ASN A 88 -9.43 -11.83 9.08
N ARG A 89 -9.45 -10.52 8.83
CA ARG A 89 -10.59 -9.93 8.07
C ARG A 89 -10.38 -10.13 6.56
N ARG A 90 -10.28 -11.40 6.15
CA ARG A 90 -10.79 -11.81 4.82
C ARG A 90 -12.29 -11.58 4.87
N SER A 91 -12.74 -10.40 4.46
CA SER A 91 -14.17 -10.17 4.29
C SER A 91 -14.59 -10.97 3.07
N SER A 92 -15.01 -12.21 3.31
CA SER A 92 -16.06 -12.84 2.54
C SER A 92 -17.24 -11.86 2.50
N HIS A 93 -17.39 -11.15 1.40
CA HIS A 93 -18.65 -10.51 1.08
C HIS A 93 -19.49 -11.59 0.39
N VAL A 94 -20.50 -12.07 1.11
CA VAL A 94 -21.56 -12.96 0.62
C VAL A 94 -22.63 -12.10 -0.02
#